data_AF-A0A4Q5W7V3-F1
#
_entry.id   AF-A0A4Q5W7V3-F1
#
_cell.length_a   1.000
_cell.length_b   1.000
_cell.length_c   1.000
_cell.angle_alpha   90.00
_cell.angle_beta   90.00
_cell.angle_gamma   90.00
#
_symmetry.space_group_name_H-M   'P 1'
#
loop_
_entity.id
_entity.type
_entity.pdbx_description
1 polymer ?
#
loop_
_entity_poly.entity_id
_entity_poly.type
_entity_poly.pdbx_seq_one_letter_code
_entity_poly.pdbx_strand_id
1 'polypeptide(L)'
;MYPELHHIELDSLVRMHQSAAFRLQAALLGGATWQEVHDQRELVTQLSIAIQKRRTMRGSPADLPGRSRTGGGENSPADQQP
;
A
#
# COMPACT_ATOMS: atom_id res chain seq x y z
N MET A 1 8.99 -4.30 -17.10
CA MET A 1 9.71 -3.55 -16.05
C MET A 1 9.46 -2.07 -16.31
N TYR A 2 8.62 -1.41 -15.49
CA TYR A 2 8.25 -0.01 -15.72
C TYR A 2 9.39 0.90 -15.26
N PRO A 3 9.97 1.74 -16.15
CA PRO A 3 11.10 2.58 -15.81
C PRO A 3 10.71 3.61 -14.73
N GLU A 4 11.46 3.58 -13.63
CA GLU A 4 11.64 4.66 -12.66
C GLU A 4 10.40 5.45 -12.19
N LEU A 5 9.43 4.78 -11.56
CA LEU A 5 8.39 5.46 -10.78
C LEU A 5 8.95 6.35 -9.64
N HIS A 6 10.24 6.23 -9.32
CA HIS A 6 10.93 6.97 -8.27
C HIS A 6 11.13 8.46 -8.59
N HIS A 7 11.14 8.86 -9.86
CA HIS A 7 11.35 10.27 -10.26
C HIS A 7 10.04 11.02 -10.53
N ILE A 8 8.90 10.34 -10.48
CA ILE A 8 7.59 10.91 -10.82
C ILE A 8 6.98 11.62 -9.60
N GLU A 9 6.56 12.88 -9.77
CA GLU A 9 5.84 13.66 -8.76
C GLU A 9 4.59 12.94 -8.22
N LEU A 10 4.26 13.16 -6.95
CA LEU A 10 3.16 12.45 -6.27
C LEU A 10 1.82 12.60 -7.01
N ASP A 11 1.48 13.82 -7.45
CA ASP A 11 0.23 14.05 -8.18
C ASP A 11 0.19 13.34 -9.54
N SER A 12 1.35 13.21 -10.19
CA SER A 12 1.48 12.44 -11.43
C SER A 12 1.30 10.94 -11.16
N LEU A 13 1.88 10.42 -10.07
CA LEU A 13 1.65 9.02 -9.66
C LEU A 13 0.16 8.76 -9.36
N VAL A 14 -0.53 9.69 -8.70
CA VAL A 14 -1.97 9.58 -8.42
C VAL A 14 -2.80 9.58 -9.71
N ARG A 15 -2.51 10.46 -10.66
CA ARG A 15 -3.19 10.49 -11.98
C ARG A 15 -2.97 9.20 -12.77
N MET A 16 -1.73 8.68 -12.76
CA MET A 16 -1.41 7.41 -13.39
C MET A 16 -2.17 6.25 -12.75
N HIS A 17 -2.25 6.24 -11.41
CA HIS A 17 -3.02 5.23 -10.68
C HIS A 17 -4.49 5.26 -11.04
N GLN A 18 -5.12 6.44 -11.07
CA GLN A 18 -6.53 6.60 -11.47
C GLN A 18 -6.76 6.10 -12.90
N SER A 19 -5.86 6.43 -13.82
CA SER A 19 -5.94 5.99 -15.21
C SER A 19 -5.80 4.46 -15.34
N ALA A 20 -4.85 3.86 -14.61
CA ALA A 20 -4.67 2.41 -14.58
C ALA A 20 -5.86 1.68 -13.94
N ALA A 21 -6.42 2.24 -12.86
CA ALA A 21 -7.61 1.70 -12.20
C ALA A 21 -8.82 1.71 -13.14
N PHE A 22 -9.02 2.79 -13.89
CA PHE A 22 -10.07 2.86 -14.90
C PHE A 22 -9.89 1.82 -16.01
N ARG A 23 -8.66 1.61 -16.49
CA ARG A 23 -8.35 0.57 -17.49
C ARG A 23 -8.59 -0.84 -16.95
N LEU A 24 -8.24 -1.10 -15.69
CA LEU A 24 -8.55 -2.37 -15.03
C LEU A 24 -10.06 -2.59 -14.93
N GLN A 25 -10.83 -1.58 -14.54
CA GLN A 25 -12.29 -1.67 -14.51
C GLN A 25 -12.87 -1.97 -15.89
N ALA A 26 -12.39 -1.28 -16.93
CA ALA A 26 -12.80 -1.54 -18.31
C ALA A 26 -12.44 -2.96 -18.76
N ALA A 27 -11.24 -3.45 -18.42
CA ALA A 27 -10.80 -4.81 -18.77
C ALA A 27 -11.68 -5.89 -18.10
N LEU A 28 -12.01 -5.71 -16.82
CA LEU A 28 -12.88 -6.62 -16.07
C LEU A 28 -14.30 -6.69 -16.64
N LEU A 29 -14.82 -5.58 -17.16
CA LEU A 29 -16.18 -5.50 -17.70
C LEU A 29 -16.26 -5.82 -19.20
N GLY A 30 -15.17 -5.58 -19.95
CA GLY A 30 -15.12 -5.67 -21.40
C GLY A 30 -14.77 -7.05 -21.97
N GLY A 31 -14.64 -8.07 -21.11
CA GLY A 31 -14.25 -9.41 -21.54
C GLY A 31 -12.79 -9.52 -21.99
N ALA A 32 -11.91 -8.70 -21.40
CA ALA A 32 -10.47 -8.80 -21.65
C ALA A 32 -9.93 -10.17 -21.21
N THR A 33 -8.82 -10.57 -21.81
CA THR A 33 -8.13 -11.81 -21.44
C THR A 33 -7.62 -11.73 -20.00
N TRP A 34 -7.42 -12.89 -19.39
CA TRP A 34 -6.84 -12.97 -18.04
C TRP A 34 -5.49 -12.27 -17.96
N GLN A 35 -4.65 -12.38 -19.00
CA GLN A 35 -3.34 -11.74 -19.04
C GLN A 35 -3.47 -10.21 -18.98
N GLU A 36 -4.38 -9.62 -19.77
CA GLU A 36 -4.58 -8.17 -19.78
C GLU A 36 -5.09 -7.66 -18.42
N VAL A 37 -6.03 -8.39 -17.81
CA VAL A 37 -6.52 -8.08 -16.45
C VAL A 37 -5.38 -8.15 -15.43
N HIS A 38 -4.54 -9.19 -15.52
CA HIS A 38 -3.40 -9.38 -14.65
C HIS A 38 -2.39 -8.23 -14.79
N ASP A 39 -2.05 -7.84 -16.02
CA ASP A 39 -1.09 -6.76 -16.29
C ASP A 39 -1.60 -5.41 -15.77
N GLN A 40 -2.90 -5.10 -15.96
CA GLN A 40 -3.49 -3.88 -15.40
C GLN A 40 -3.51 -3.91 -13.86
N ARG A 41 -3.82 -5.06 -13.25
CA ARG A 41 -3.80 -5.24 -11.79
C ARG A 41 -2.40 -5.03 -11.23
N GLU A 42 -1.38 -5.58 -11.89
CA GLU A 42 0.01 -5.40 -11.48
C GLU A 42 0.40 -3.91 -11.52
N LEU A 43 0.07 -3.20 -12.60
CA LEU A 43 0.35 -1.78 -12.74
C LEU A 43 -0.32 -0.94 -11.65
N VAL A 44 -1.60 -1.17 -11.36
CA VAL A 44 -2.34 -0.49 -10.27
C VAL A 44 -1.67 -0.73 -8.92
N THR A 45 -1.23 -1.97 -8.68
CA THR A 45 -0.56 -2.36 -7.44
C THR A 45 0.79 -1.65 -7.29
N GLN A 46 1.61 -1.63 -8.35
CA GLN A 46 2.90 -0.94 -8.35
C GLN A 46 2.75 0.56 -8.10
N LEU A 47 1.75 1.19 -8.74
CA LEU A 47 1.43 2.61 -8.53
C LEU A 47 0.95 2.89 -7.11
N SER A 48 0.11 2.03 -6.53
CA SER A 48 -0.33 2.13 -5.13
C SER A 48 0.86 2.09 -4.15
N ILE A 49 1.79 1.15 -4.37
CA ILE A 49 3.01 1.05 -3.57
C ILE A 49 3.88 2.31 -3.72
N ALA A 50 4.05 2.81 -4.95
CA ALA A 50 4.85 4.02 -5.21
C ALA A 50 4.24 5.25 -4.53
N ILE A 51 2.92 5.44 -4.61
CA ILE A 51 2.17 6.51 -3.95
C ILE A 51 2.36 6.42 -2.43
N GLN A 52 2.16 5.23 -1.85
CA GLN A 52 2.28 5.05 -0.41
C GLN A 52 3.70 5.33 0.06
N LYS A 53 4.72 4.79 -0.63
CA LYS A 53 6.13 5.07 -0.33
C LYS A 53 6.44 6.56 -0.37
N ARG A 54 5.94 7.28 -1.38
CA ARG A 54 6.21 8.72 -1.52
C ARG A 54 5.48 9.56 -0.48
N ARG A 55 4.26 9.17 -0.09
CA ARG A 55 3.53 9.77 1.05
C ARG A 55 4.26 9.56 2.37
N THR A 56 4.75 8.34 2.63
CA THR A 56 5.52 8.02 3.84
C THR A 56 6.91 8.66 3.86
N MET A 57 7.54 8.89 2.69
CA MET A 57 8.83 9.58 2.62
C MET A 57 8.71 11.10 2.75
N ARG A 58 7.62 11.71 2.25
CA ARG A 58 7.31 13.12 2.52
C ARG A 58 6.81 13.36 3.95
N GLY A 59 6.35 12.31 4.63
CA GLY A 59 5.93 12.37 6.02
C GLY A 59 6.33 11.12 6.78
N SER A 60 7.60 11.02 7.22
CA SER A 60 7.97 10.50 8.55
C SER A 60 9.47 10.30 8.75
N PRO A 61 9.91 10.38 10.02
CA PRO A 61 10.20 9.10 10.68
C PRO A 61 9.59 8.90 12.10
N ALA A 62 8.86 9.85 12.69
CA ALA A 62 8.61 9.85 14.15
C ALA A 62 7.20 10.25 14.65
N ASP A 63 6.19 10.47 13.80
CA ASP A 63 4.91 11.07 14.24
C ASP A 63 3.78 10.07 14.55
N LEU A 64 4.10 9.03 15.30
CA LEU A 64 3.13 8.44 16.24
C LEU A 64 3.86 8.16 17.57
N PRO A 65 3.79 9.08 18.56
CA PRO A 65 4.06 8.71 19.93
C PRO A 65 2.88 7.83 20.40
N GLY A 66 3.17 6.60 20.81
CA GLY A 66 2.21 5.78 21.55
C GLY A 66 1.69 4.54 20.82
N ARG A 67 2.58 3.64 20.42
CA ARG A 67 2.32 2.23 20.74
C ARG A 67 3.17 1.84 21.93
N SER A 68 2.80 2.39 23.10
CA SER A 68 3.09 1.69 24.35
C SER A 68 2.64 0.26 24.14
N ARG A 69 3.60 -0.65 24.08
CA ARG A 69 3.36 -2.05 24.32
C ARG A 69 3.07 -2.19 25.83
N THR A 70 1.95 -1.64 26.28
CA THR A 70 1.29 -2.02 27.52
C THR A 70 0.21 -3.04 27.16
N GLY A 71 0.68 -4.17 26.60
CA GLY A 71 -0.03 -5.42 26.77
C GLY A 71 0.24 -5.86 28.20
N GLY A 72 -0.68 -5.55 29.09
CA GLY A 72 -0.52 -5.80 30.52
C GLY A 72 -1.75 -5.42 31.32
N GLY A 73 -2.94 -5.65 30.76
CA GLY A 73 -4.13 -5.85 31.56
C GLY A 73 -4.49 -7.33 31.43
N GLU A 74 -4.34 -8.10 32.49
CA GLU A 74 -5.45 -8.75 33.22
C GLU A 74 -4.92 -9.80 34.22
N ASN A 75 -4.96 -9.44 35.51
CA ASN A 75 -5.29 -10.22 36.71
C ASN A 75 -4.91 -11.73 36.87
N SER A 76 -3.96 -11.97 37.80
CA SER A 76 -3.98 -12.95 38.93
C SER A 76 -3.86 -14.48 38.68
N PRO A 77 -3.55 -15.32 39.70
CA PRO A 77 -2.46 -15.32 40.68
C PRO A 77 -1.70 -16.68 40.73
N ALA A 78 -0.61 -16.74 41.52
CA ALA A 78 0.06 -17.93 42.08
C ALA A 78 0.63 -19.00 41.11
N ASP A 79 1.97 -19.13 41.06
CA ASP A 79 2.63 -20.39 41.44
C ASP A 79 4.13 -20.20 41.74
N GLN A 80 4.64 -21.13 42.54
CA GLN A 80 5.74 -21.02 43.49
C GLN A 80 7.14 -21.04 42.87
N GLN A 81 8.10 -20.51 43.62
CA GLN A 81 9.53 -20.72 43.41
C GLN A 81 10.16 -21.17 44.74
N PRO A 82 11.32 -21.83 44.66
CA PRO A 82 11.50 -23.28 44.62
C PRO A 82 11.32 -24.01 45.97
#